data_AF-A0A8X6MJ73-F1
#
_entry.id   AF-A0A8X6MJ73-F1
#
_cell.length_a   1.000
_cell.length_b   1.000
_cell.length_c   1.000
_cell.angle_alpha   90.00
_cell.angle_beta   90.00
_cell.angle_gamma   90.00
#
_symmetry.space_group_name_H-M   'P 1'
#
loop_
_entity.id
_entity.type
_entity.pdbx_description
1 polymer ?
#
loop_
_entity_poly.entity_id
_entity_poly.type
_entity_poly.pdbx_seq_one_letter_code
_entity_poly.pdbx_strand_id
1 'polypeptide(L)'
;MCHFQETLWTEDTECKKMHVKTAAVSCVMKIGGGFANLEEFLFSLDILPLSSNTYQKEHDNIATTWEKVAENEMYYATMEEKHLAVQAGEIGGDGIPMLTVVVDGC
;
A
#
# COMPACT_ATOMS: atom_id res chain seq x y z
N MET A 1 37.67 19.27 29.39
CA MET A 1 36.27 19.20 28.95
C MET A 1 35.92 17.74 28.87
N CYS A 2 35.34 17.22 29.94
CA CYS A 2 35.14 15.78 30.15
C CYS A 2 33.63 15.58 30.29
N HIS A 3 33.07 14.52 29.68
CA HIS A 3 31.66 14.09 29.74
C HIS A 3 30.68 14.57 28.65
N PHE A 4 31.12 14.90 27.43
CA PHE A 4 30.18 14.98 26.31
C PHE A 4 29.93 13.58 25.74
N GLN A 5 28.76 13.01 26.02
CA GLN A 5 28.23 11.81 25.35
C GLN A 5 27.04 12.24 24.49
N GLU A 6 27.21 12.18 23.18
CA GLU A 6 26.11 12.31 22.22
C GLU A 6 25.82 10.94 21.62
N THR A 7 24.54 10.57 21.61
CA THR A 7 24.08 9.32 21.00
C THR A 7 23.59 9.64 19.60
N LEU A 8 24.33 9.17 18.59
CA LEU A 8 23.93 9.28 17.19
C LEU A 8 23.10 8.04 16.82
N TRP A 9 21.90 8.26 16.33
CA TRP A 9 21.05 7.19 15.80
C TRP A 9 21.10 7.20 14.28
N THR A 10 21.27 6.04 13.66
CA THR A 10 21.18 5.88 12.20
C THR A 10 19.73 5.81 11.72
N GLU A 11 18.79 5.64 12.65
CA GLU A 11 17.37 5.43 12.39
C GLU A 11 16.54 6.27 13.36
N ASP A 12 15.37 6.71 12.90
CA ASP A 12 14.41 7.40 13.76
C ASP A 12 13.88 6.44 14.85
N THR A 13 14.16 6.78 16.11
CA THR A 13 13.76 6.01 17.29
C THR A 13 12.27 6.09 17.59
N GLU A 14 11.57 7.10 17.06
CA GLU A 14 10.13 7.30 17.25
C GLU A 14 9.31 6.70 16.09
N CYS A 15 9.98 6.22 15.03
CA CYS A 15 9.29 5.62 13.90
C CYS A 15 8.62 4.30 14.31
N LYS A 16 7.29 4.23 14.20
CA LYS A 16 6.54 2.98 14.34
C LYS A 16 6.91 2.03 13.21
N LYS A 17 7.90 1.18 13.48
CA LYS A 17 8.34 0.14 12.55
C LYS A 17 7.23 -0.90 12.40
N MET A 18 6.94 -1.23 11.15
CA MET A 18 6.06 -2.34 10.83
C MET A 18 6.68 -3.64 11.37
N HIS A 19 5.85 -4.53 11.90
CA HIS A 19 6.33 -5.83 12.38
C HIS A 19 6.99 -6.59 11.22
N VAL A 20 8.13 -7.25 11.48
CA VAL A 20 9.00 -7.84 10.45
C VAL A 20 8.26 -8.79 9.50
N LYS A 21 7.30 -9.57 10.02
CA LYS A 21 6.49 -10.49 9.21
C LYS A 21 5.60 -9.72 8.23
N THR A 22 4.88 -8.71 8.72
CA THR A 22 4.06 -7.82 7.91
C THR A 22 4.90 -7.07 6.89
N ALA A 23 6.11 -6.65 7.26
CA ALA A 23 7.08 -6.02 6.35
C ALA A 23 7.50 -6.94 5.20
N ALA A 24 7.87 -8.18 5.50
CA ALA A 24 8.25 -9.17 4.50
C ALA A 24 7.09 -9.50 3.54
N VAL A 25 5.89 -9.73 4.09
CA VAL A 25 4.69 -10.01 3.27
C VAL A 25 4.28 -8.80 2.44
N SER A 26 4.29 -7.59 3.01
CA SER A 26 4.00 -6.36 2.27
C SER A 26 5.00 -6.14 1.13
N CYS A 27 6.28 -6.45 1.36
CA CYS A 27 7.30 -6.34 0.33
C CYS A 27 7.04 -7.29 -0.85
N VAL A 28 6.82 -8.58 -0.57
CA VAL A 28 6.59 -9.56 -1.64
C VAL A 28 5.32 -9.24 -2.44
N MET A 29 4.25 -8.80 -1.78
CA MET A 29 3.02 -8.39 -2.45
C MET A 29 3.25 -7.18 -3.38
N LYS A 30 4.04 -6.20 -2.95
CA LYS A 30 4.34 -4.98 -3.75
C LYS A 30 5.09 -5.28 -5.04
N ILE A 31 5.94 -6.29 -5.03
CA ILE A 31 6.66 -6.73 -6.24
C ILE A 31 5.84 -7.70 -7.10
N GLY A 32 4.56 -7.94 -6.75
CA GLY A 32 3.68 -8.88 -7.46
C GLY A 32 3.96 -10.35 -7.16
N GLY A 33 4.75 -10.65 -6.12
CA GLY A 33 5.05 -12.01 -5.69
C GLY A 33 4.05 -12.54 -4.67
N GLY A 34 4.10 -13.86 -4.45
CA GLY A 34 3.27 -14.56 -3.48
C GLY A 34 4.07 -15.31 -2.41
N PHE A 35 3.37 -16.20 -1.68
CA PHE A 35 3.95 -17.02 -0.61
C PHE A 35 5.20 -17.78 -1.06
N ALA A 36 5.13 -18.47 -2.21
CA ALA A 36 6.23 -19.27 -2.73
C ALA A 36 7.49 -18.42 -3.02
N ASN A 37 7.31 -17.21 -3.54
CA ASN A 37 8.45 -16.31 -3.80
C ASN A 37 9.10 -15.83 -2.50
N LEU A 38 8.29 -15.53 -1.47
CA LEU A 38 8.83 -15.15 -0.17
C LEU A 38 9.54 -16.32 0.53
N GLU A 39 8.96 -17.53 0.45
CA GLU A 39 9.56 -18.75 1.00
C GLU A 39 10.92 -19.03 0.35
N GLU A 40 11.00 -18.99 -0.98
CA GLU A 40 12.26 -19.18 -1.73
C GLU A 40 13.31 -18.14 -1.37
N PHE A 41 12.91 -16.87 -1.26
CA PHE A 41 13.81 -15.78 -0.89
C PHE A 41 14.38 -15.95 0.52
N LEU A 42 13.53 -16.27 1.50
CA LEU A 42 13.96 -16.48 2.89
C LEU A 42 14.86 -17.72 3.03
N PHE A 43 14.51 -18.81 2.34
CA PHE A 43 15.32 -20.02 2.31
C PHE A 43 16.72 -19.76 1.74
N SER A 44 16.81 -18.96 0.67
CA SER A 44 18.09 -18.57 0.04
C SER A 44 19.00 -17.76 0.97
N LEU A 45 18.44 -17.14 2.01
CA LEU A 45 19.15 -16.34 3.01
C LEU A 45 19.39 -17.11 4.32
N ASP A 46 19.08 -18.41 4.38
CA ASP A 46 19.10 -19.22 5.60
C ASP A 46 18.23 -18.64 6.73
N ILE A 47 17.12 -17.99 6.35
CA ILE A 47 16.12 -17.46 7.28
C ILE A 47 14.94 -18.42 7.30
N LEU A 48 14.49 -18.80 8.50
CA LEU A 48 13.31 -19.67 8.66
C LEU A 48 12.08 -19.01 8.01
N PRO A 49 11.43 -19.66 7.01
CA PRO A 49 10.29 -19.08 6.32
C PRO A 49 9.06 -18.99 7.22
N LEU A 50 8.12 -18.13 6.82
CA LEU A 50 6.82 -18.04 7.46
C LEU A 50 6.02 -19.31 7.18
N SER A 51 5.22 -19.76 8.15
CA SER A 51 4.21 -20.77 7.84
C SER A 51 3.15 -20.17 6.91
N SER A 52 2.57 -20.99 6.03
CA SER A 52 1.51 -20.56 5.10
C SER A 52 0.35 -19.87 5.83
N ASN A 53 -0.05 -20.37 7.00
CA ASN A 53 -1.10 -19.74 7.81
C ASN A 53 -0.70 -18.33 8.30
N THR A 54 0.55 -18.15 8.73
CA THR A 54 1.06 -16.84 9.15
C THR A 54 1.11 -15.88 7.97
N TYR A 55 1.60 -16.35 6.82
CA TYR A 55 1.62 -15.56 5.59
C TYR A 55 0.21 -15.09 5.23
N GLN A 56 -0.77 -16.00 5.20
CA GLN A 56 -2.15 -15.66 4.83
C GLN A 56 -2.74 -14.61 5.77
N LYS A 57 -2.51 -14.74 7.08
CA LYS A 57 -2.98 -13.77 8.07
C LYS A 57 -2.40 -12.37 7.82
N GLU A 58 -1.10 -12.27 7.56
CA GLU A 58 -0.45 -10.98 7.27
C GLU A 58 -0.90 -10.42 5.92
N HIS A 59 -1.03 -11.29 4.90
CA HIS A 59 -1.53 -10.94 3.57
C HIS A 59 -2.93 -10.33 3.66
N ASP A 60 -3.86 -11.00 4.35
CA ASP A 60 -5.25 -10.54 4.47
C ASP A 60 -5.33 -9.22 5.22
N ASN A 61 -4.54 -9.06 6.29
CA ASN A 61 -4.44 -7.79 7.01
C ASN A 61 -4.00 -6.63 6.09
N ILE A 62 -2.99 -6.86 5.24
CA ILE A 62 -2.50 -5.87 4.28
C ILE A 62 -3.55 -5.61 3.19
N ALA A 63 -4.10 -6.67 2.59
CA ALA A 63 -5.07 -6.59 1.50
C ALA A 63 -6.35 -5.86 1.92
N THR A 64 -6.91 -6.17 3.10
CA THR A 64 -8.06 -5.45 3.64
C THR A 64 -7.78 -3.96 3.87
N THR A 65 -6.54 -3.62 4.27
CA THR A 65 -6.15 -2.22 4.42
C THR A 65 -6.07 -1.54 3.05
N TRP A 66 -5.47 -2.19 2.06
CA TRP A 66 -5.38 -1.67 0.69
C TRP A 66 -6.75 -1.48 0.05
N GLU A 67 -7.66 -2.43 0.22
CA GLU A 67 -9.04 -2.35 -0.28
C GLU A 67 -9.76 -1.12 0.28
N LYS A 68 -9.70 -0.91 1.60
CA LYS A 68 -10.31 0.27 2.25
C LYS A 68 -9.71 1.58 1.76
N VAL A 69 -8.39 1.63 1.57
CA VAL A 69 -7.72 2.82 1.05
C VAL A 69 -8.15 3.06 -0.40
N ALA A 70 -8.14 2.03 -1.25
CA ALA A 70 -8.56 2.14 -2.64
C ALA A 70 -10.01 2.61 -2.76
N GLU A 71 -10.93 2.06 -1.97
CA GLU A 71 -12.34 2.50 -1.93
C GLU A 71 -12.47 3.98 -1.56
N ASN A 72 -11.76 4.43 -0.52
CA ASN A 72 -11.78 5.83 -0.09
C ASN A 72 -11.20 6.76 -1.16
N GLU A 73 -10.05 6.41 -1.74
CA GLU A 73 -9.42 7.22 -2.80
C GLU A 73 -10.31 7.29 -4.05
N MET A 74 -10.96 6.18 -4.44
CA MET A 74 -11.94 6.17 -5.53
C MET A 74 -13.14 7.08 -5.23
N TYR A 75 -13.63 7.10 -3.99
CA TYR A 75 -14.70 8.00 -3.59
C TYR A 75 -14.28 9.48 -3.69
N TYR A 76 -13.10 9.83 -3.18
CA TYR A 76 -12.60 11.20 -3.25
C TYR A 76 -12.31 11.64 -4.69
N ALA A 77 -11.71 10.75 -5.50
CA ALA A 77 -11.52 11.00 -6.93
C ALA A 77 -12.85 11.27 -7.64
N THR A 78 -13.88 10.44 -7.38
CA THR A 78 -15.22 10.63 -7.96
C THR A 78 -15.82 12.00 -7.59
N MET A 79 -15.63 12.46 -6.35
CA MET A 79 -16.13 13.78 -5.92
C MET A 79 -15.43 14.93 -6.63
N GLU A 80 -14.11 14.84 -6.80
CA GLU A 80 -13.34 15.85 -7.52
C GLU A 80 -13.65 15.84 -9.02
N GLU A 81 -13.70 14.67 -9.65
CA GLU A 81 -14.05 14.50 -11.06
C GLU A 81 -15.45 15.06 -11.36
N LYS A 82 -16.42 14.78 -10.47
CA LYS A 82 -17.76 15.35 -10.57
C LYS A 82 -17.73 16.88 -10.51
N HIS A 83 -16.96 17.45 -9.59
CA HIS A 83 -16.84 18.90 -9.45
C HIS A 83 -16.27 19.54 -10.71
N LEU A 84 -15.22 18.96 -11.28
CA LEU A 84 -14.56 19.42 -12.49
C LEU A 84 -15.49 19.32 -13.72
N ALA A 85 -16.21 18.21 -13.89
CA ALA A 85 -17.16 18.02 -15.00
C ALA A 85 -18.27 19.08 -14.98
N VAL A 86 -18.80 19.42 -13.79
CA VAL A 86 -19.79 20.50 -13.64
C VAL A 86 -19.22 21.85 -14.04
N GLN A 87 -17.98 22.17 -13.63
CA GLN A 87 -17.33 23.43 -14.01
C GLN A 87 -17.06 23.53 -15.52
N ALA A 88 -16.73 22.41 -16.16
CA ALA A 88 -16.49 22.34 -17.60
C ALA A 88 -17.78 22.38 -18.44
N GLY A 89 -18.96 22.28 -17.81
CA GLY A 89 -20.23 22.17 -18.50
C GLY A 89 -20.43 20.80 -19.17
N GLU A 90 -19.68 19.79 -18.76
CA GLU A 90 -19.74 18.41 -19.24
C GLU A 90 -20.91 17.69 -18.56
N ILE A 91 -22.12 18.15 -18.87
CA ILE A 91 -23.37 17.63 -18.30
C ILE A 91 -24.14 16.91 -19.40
N GLY A 92 -24.52 15.67 -19.13
CA GLY A 92 -25.37 14.86 -20.00
C GLY A 92 -26.77 15.48 -20.18
N GLY A 93 -27.51 15.01 -21.18
CA GLY A 93 -28.88 15.49 -21.45
C GLY A 93 -29.88 15.23 -20.31
N ASP A 94 -29.52 14.39 -19.34
CA ASP A 94 -30.25 14.05 -18.12
C ASP A 94 -29.80 14.85 -16.88
N GLY A 95 -28.82 15.76 -17.03
CA GLY A 95 -28.29 16.56 -15.93
C GLY A 95 -27.18 15.87 -15.12
N ILE A 96 -26.72 14.69 -15.54
CA ILE A 96 -25.65 13.95 -14.85
C ILE A 96 -24.27 14.42 -15.38
N PRO A 97 -23.31 14.77 -14.50
CA PRO A 97 -21.95 15.08 -14.92
C PRO A 97 -21.28 13.89 -15.60
N MET A 98 -20.69 14.12 -16.77
CA MET A 98 -20.02 13.10 -17.57
C MET A 98 -18.54 13.06 -17.20
N LEU A 99 -18.07 11.92 -16.71
CA LEU A 99 -16.66 11.74 -16.34
C LEU A 99 -15.92 11.07 -17.49
N THR A 100 -14.84 11.70 -17.96
CA THR A 100 -14.00 11.13 -19.02
C THR A 100 -13.08 10.08 -18.43
N VAL A 101 -13.28 8.82 -18.80
CA VAL A 101 -12.37 7.73 -18.45
C VAL A 101 -11.27 7.64 -19.50
N VAL A 102 -10.05 8.03 -19.14
CA VAL A 102 -8.87 7.81 -19.96
C VAL A 102 -8.23 6.50 -19.52
N VAL A 103 -8.45 5.45 -20.32
CA VAL A 103 -7.78 4.16 -20.11
C VAL A 103 -6.37 4.23 -20.66
N ASP A 104 -5.37 3.99 -19.82
CA ASP A 104 -4.03 3.66 -20.28
C ASP A 104 -4.11 2.27 -20.95
N GLY A 105 -3.86 2.24 -22.25
CA GLY A 105 -3.95 1.02 -23.04
C GLY A 105 -2.79 0.09 -22.69
N CYS A 106 -3.10 -1.11 -22.22
CA CYS A 106 -2.12 -2.17 -22.04
C CYS A 106 -1.55 -2.67 -23.37
#